data_AF-A0A925PHH6-F1
#
_entry.id   AF-A0A925PHH6-F1
#
_cell.length_a   1.000
_cell.length_b   1.000
_cell.length_c   1.000
_cell.angle_alpha   90.00
_cell.angle_beta   90.00
_cell.angle_gamma   90.00
#
_symmetry.space_group_name_H-M   'P 1'
#
loop_
_entity.id
_entity.type
_entity.pdbx_description
1 polymer ?
#
loop_
_entity_poly.entity_id
_entity_poly.type
_entity_poly.pdbx_seq_one_letter_code
_entity_poly.pdbx_strand_id
1 'polypeptide(L)'
;MKQTQKPSAAKAEDKVMPALTLSELCSEAADHVAKARLSLFDESADADRALLHLDEAIFCLKRLLACGRSGANGARTRPHST
;
A
#
# COMPACT_ATOMS: atom_id res chain seq x y z
N MET A 1 43.30 32.11 -4.97
CA MET A 1 41.95 31.87 -5.52
C MET A 1 41.76 30.38 -5.76
N LYS A 2 40.51 29.92 -5.61
CA LYS A 2 39.92 28.62 -6.01
C LYS A 2 39.81 27.53 -4.93
N GLN A 3 38.67 27.66 -4.23
CA GLN A 3 37.82 26.64 -3.64
C GLN A 3 37.30 25.64 -4.71
N THR A 4 37.21 24.35 -4.35
CA THR A 4 36.18 23.35 -4.78
C THR A 4 36.59 21.96 -4.27
N GLN A 5 35.75 21.03 -3.81
CA GLN A 5 34.45 20.98 -3.15
C GLN A 5 34.31 19.53 -2.62
N LYS A 6 33.66 19.35 -1.46
CA LYS A 6 33.39 18.05 -0.78
C LYS A 6 32.37 17.18 -1.57
N PRO A 7 32.22 15.87 -1.23
CA PRO A 7 31.59 14.87 -2.07
C PRO A 7 30.06 15.02 -2.09
N SER A 8 29.45 14.78 -3.25
CA SER A 8 27.99 14.68 -3.36
C SER A 8 27.60 13.21 -3.30
N ALA A 9 27.12 12.78 -2.12
CA ALA A 9 26.41 11.53 -1.97
C ALA A 9 25.13 11.60 -2.80
N ALA A 10 25.01 10.71 -3.78
CA ALA A 10 23.75 10.44 -4.46
C ALA A 10 22.74 10.00 -3.40
N LYS A 11 21.84 10.91 -3.02
CA LYS A 11 20.69 10.55 -2.19
C LYS A 11 19.85 9.59 -3.03
N ALA A 12 19.80 8.33 -2.60
CA ALA A 12 18.72 7.46 -2.95
C ALA A 12 17.45 8.16 -2.48
N GLU A 13 16.70 8.72 -3.42
CA GLU A 13 15.36 9.21 -3.17
C GLU A 13 14.52 8.00 -2.78
N ASP A 14 14.41 7.79 -1.47
CA ASP A 14 13.33 7.05 -0.85
C ASP A 14 12.05 7.73 -1.33
N LYS A 15 11.53 7.27 -2.48
CA LYS A 15 10.19 7.60 -2.95
C LYS A 15 9.25 6.98 -1.95
N VAL A 16 9.02 7.70 -0.85
CA VAL A 16 7.89 7.48 0.05
C VAL A 16 6.66 7.64 -0.82
N MET A 17 6.21 6.54 -1.40
CA MET A 17 4.91 6.44 -2.05
C MET A 17 3.89 7.01 -1.05
N PRO A 18 3.03 7.96 -1.46
CA PRO A 18 2.06 8.54 -0.56
C PRO A 18 1.29 7.42 0.14
N ALA A 19 1.16 7.55 1.46
CA ALA A 19 0.44 6.58 2.26
C ALA A 19 -1.02 6.56 1.79
N LEU A 20 -1.35 5.58 0.96
CA LEU A 20 -2.71 5.36 0.47
C LEU A 20 -3.65 5.27 1.68
N THR A 21 -4.78 5.96 1.56
CA THR A 21 -5.84 5.94 2.55
C THR A 21 -6.44 4.54 2.66
N LEU A 22 -7.11 4.24 3.79
CA LEU A 22 -7.82 2.97 3.95
C LEU A 22 -8.85 2.73 2.83
N SER A 23 -9.55 3.78 2.39
CA SER A 23 -10.50 3.69 1.29
C SER A 23 -9.84 3.32 -0.03
N GLU A 24 -8.67 3.89 -0.34
CA GLU A 24 -7.95 3.57 -1.58
C GLU A 24 -7.44 2.12 -1.55
N LEU A 25 -6.86 1.66 -0.43
CA LEU A 25 -6.41 0.28 -0.28
C LEU A 25 -7.56 -0.73 -0.39
N CYS A 26 -8.74 -0.40 0.15
CA CYS A 26 -9.94 -1.24 0.00
C CYS A 26 -10.43 -1.27 -1.44
N SER A 27 -10.47 -0.11 -2.12
CA SER A 27 -10.88 -0.03 -3.53
C SER A 27 -9.93 -0.82 -4.43
N GLU A 28 -8.61 -0.67 -4.26
CA GLU A 28 -7.60 -1.42 -5.02
C GLU A 28 -7.74 -2.94 -4.79
N ALA A 29 -7.91 -3.37 -3.54
CA ALA A 29 -8.11 -4.79 -3.23
C ALA A 29 -9.37 -5.34 -3.91
N ALA A 30 -10.47 -4.60 -3.90
CA ALA A 30 -11.71 -4.99 -4.55
C ALA A 30 -11.55 -5.08 -6.08
N ASP A 31 -10.85 -4.13 -6.70
CA ASP A 31 -10.55 -4.15 -8.14
C ASP A 31 -9.73 -5.37 -8.54
N HIS A 32 -8.72 -5.71 -7.73
CA HIS A 32 -7.92 -6.91 -7.95
C HIS A 32 -8.75 -8.19 -7.84
N VAL A 33 -9.64 -8.30 -6.85
CA VAL A 33 -10.56 -9.45 -6.75
C VAL A 33 -11.52 -9.50 -7.95
N ALA A 34 -12.03 -8.37 -8.41
CA ALA A 34 -12.88 -8.32 -9.60
C ALA A 34 -12.14 -8.82 -10.84
N LYS A 35 -10.90 -8.37 -11.05
CA LYS A 35 -10.05 -8.84 -12.15
C LYS A 35 -9.73 -10.34 -12.04
N ALA A 36 -9.44 -10.84 -10.84
CA ALA A 36 -9.23 -12.28 -10.62
C ALA A 36 -10.47 -13.10 -11.00
N ARG A 37 -11.67 -12.63 -10.62
CA ARG A 37 -12.93 -13.27 -11.02
C ARG A 37 -13.09 -13.27 -12.53
N LEU A 38 -12.82 -12.15 -13.20
CA LEU A 38 -12.85 -12.12 -14.66
C LEU A 38 -11.86 -13.10 -15.27
N SER A 39 -10.62 -13.17 -14.78
CA SER A 39 -9.63 -14.13 -15.29
C SER A 39 -10.05 -15.59 -15.12
N LEU A 40 -10.79 -15.94 -14.06
CA LEU A 40 -11.29 -17.31 -13.84
C LEU A 40 -12.50 -17.69 -14.69
N PHE A 41 -13.34 -16.73 -15.06
CA PHE A 41 -14.65 -16.99 -15.68
C PHE A 41 -14.80 -16.41 -17.09
N ASP A 42 -13.75 -15.80 -17.64
CA ASP A 42 -13.69 -15.39 -19.03
C ASP A 42 -13.38 -16.60 -19.93
N GLU A 43 -13.65 -16.46 -21.24
CA GLU A 43 -13.56 -17.53 -22.24
C GLU A 43 -12.17 -18.19 -22.31
N SER A 44 -11.12 -17.45 -21.92
CA SER A 44 -9.74 -17.92 -21.92
C SER A 44 -9.29 -18.60 -20.61
N ALA A 45 -10.09 -18.52 -19.53
CA ALA A 45 -9.83 -19.04 -18.19
C ALA A 45 -8.32 -19.08 -17.80
N ASP A 46 -7.80 -17.96 -17.35
CA ASP A 46 -6.38 -17.79 -16.98
C ASP A 46 -6.20 -17.81 -15.46
N ALA A 47 -5.91 -19.00 -14.93
CA ALA A 47 -5.71 -19.21 -13.50
C ALA A 47 -4.46 -18.52 -12.95
N ASP A 48 -3.37 -18.44 -13.73
CA ASP A 48 -2.12 -17.80 -13.29
C ASP A 48 -2.32 -16.30 -13.12
N ARG A 49 -3.03 -15.67 -14.06
CA ARG A 49 -3.39 -14.26 -13.97
C ARG A 49 -4.39 -13.99 -12.84
N ALA A 50 -5.31 -14.91 -12.58
CA ALA A 50 -6.20 -14.81 -11.44
C ALA A 50 -5.43 -14.84 -10.11
N LEU A 51 -4.46 -15.75 -9.97
CA LEU A 51 -3.60 -15.85 -8.79
C LEU A 51 -2.78 -14.57 -8.60
N LEU A 52 -2.20 -14.02 -9.67
CA LEU A 52 -1.48 -12.75 -9.61
C LEU A 52 -2.37 -11.63 -9.06
N HIS A 53 -3.60 -11.52 -9.54
CA HIS A 53 -4.54 -10.52 -9.02
C HIS A 53 -4.93 -10.77 -7.55
N LEU A 54 -5.08 -12.03 -7.13
CA LEU A 54 -5.35 -12.35 -5.72
C LEU A 54 -4.17 -11.98 -4.80
N ASP A 55 -2.94 -12.19 -5.23
CA ASP A 55 -1.74 -11.82 -4.46
C ASP A 55 -1.65 -10.30 -4.24
N GLU A 56 -1.93 -9.51 -5.28
CA GLU A 56 -2.01 -8.04 -5.18
C GLU A 56 -3.13 -7.60 -4.23
N ALA A 57 -4.31 -8.23 -4.27
CA ALA A 57 -5.39 -7.93 -3.32
C ALA A 57 -4.96 -8.22 -1.87
N ILE A 58 -4.28 -9.35 -1.63
CA ILE A 58 -3.74 -9.71 -0.32
C ILE A 58 -2.68 -8.68 0.12
N PHE A 59 -1.85 -8.19 -0.80
CA PHE A 59 -0.88 -7.14 -0.51
C PHE A 59 -1.55 -5.84 -0.04
N CYS A 60 -2.59 -5.37 -0.73
CA CYS A 60 -3.38 -4.20 -0.31
C CYS A 60 -3.97 -4.40 1.10
N LEU A 61 -4.53 -5.58 1.39
CA LEU A 61 -5.10 -5.90 2.71
C LEU A 61 -4.03 -6.00 3.82
N LYS A 62 -2.83 -6.51 3.52
CA LYS A 62 -1.70 -6.51 4.47
C LYS A 62 -1.26 -5.09 4.79
N ARG A 63 -1.20 -4.20 3.79
CA ARG A 63 -0.91 -2.76 4.01
C ARG A 63 -1.99 -2.11 4.86
N LEU A 64 -3.25 -2.44 4.63
CA LEU A 64 -4.38 -1.97 5.45
C LEU A 64 -4.21 -2.36 6.93
N LEU A 65 -3.84 -3.62 7.21
CA LEU A 65 -3.58 -4.09 8.58
C LEU A 65 -2.40 -3.36 9.24
N ALA A 66 -1.35 -3.04 8.48
CA ALA A 66 -0.23 -2.24 8.96
C ALA A 66 -0.65 -0.80 9.28
N CYS A 67 -1.50 -0.18 8.44
CA CYS A 67 -2.07 1.15 8.69
C CYS A 67 -2.97 1.17 9.94
N GLY A 68 -3.84 0.17 10.10
CA GLY A 68 -4.76 0.06 11.25
C GLY A 68 -4.06 -0.09 12.59
N ARG A 69 -2.87 -0.73 12.62
CA ARG A 69 -2.03 -0.83 13.82
C ARG A 69 -1.30 0.48 14.16
N SER A 70 -0.98 1.30 13.15
CA SER A 70 -0.31 2.59 13.36
C SER A 70 -1.27 3.68 13.88
N GLY A 71 -2.57 3.58 13.56
CA GLY A 71 -3.60 4.52 14.02
C GLY A 71 -4.17 4.25 15.43
N ALA A 72 -3.99 3.05 15.98
CA ALA A 72 -4.60 2.67 17.27
C ALA A 72 -3.89 3.28 18.51
N ASN A 73 -2.68 3.83 18.36
CA ASN A 73 -1.95 4.47 19.46
C ASN A 73 -2.26 5.96 19.67
N GLY A 74 -3.10 6.58 18.83
CA GLY A 74 -3.43 8.01 18.93
C GLY A 74 -4.77 8.34 19.60
N ALA A 75 -5.65 7.36 19.81
CA ALA A 75 -7.04 7.60 20.23
C ALA A 75 -7.32 7.25 21.70
N ARG A 76 -6.32 7.30 22.59
CA ARG A 76 -6.53 6.93 23.99
C ARG A 76 -5.79 7.79 25.01
N THR A 77 -5.86 9.11 24.86
CA THR A 77 -5.69 10.03 26.00
C THR A 77 -6.51 11.30 25.79
N ARG A 78 -7.81 11.24 26.09
CA ARG A 78 -8.45 12.38 26.74
C ARG A 78 -8.59 12.01 28.22
N PRO A 79 -7.64 12.38 29.09
CA PRO A 79 -7.94 12.45 30.49
C PRO A 79 -8.69 13.75 30.79
N HIS A 80 -9.47 13.70 31.87
CA HIS A 80 -9.87 14.86 32.68
C HIS A 80 -11.07 15.65 32.15
N SER A 81 -12.04 16.08 32.94
CA SER A 81 -12.58 15.74 34.28
C SER A 81 -13.67 16.81 34.53
N THR A 82 -14.60 16.47 35.44
CA THR A 82 -15.56 17.35 36.13
C THR A 82 -16.63 18.04 35.29
#